data_AF-R0HCY3-F1
#
_entry.id   AF-R0HCY3-F1
#
_cell.length_a   1.000
_cell.length_b   1.000
_cell.length_c   1.000
_cell.angle_alpha   90.00
_cell.angle_beta   90.00
_cell.angle_gamma   90.00
#
_symmetry.space_group_name_H-M   'P 1'
#
loop_
_entity.id
_entity.type
_entity.pdbx_description
1 polymer ?
#
loop_
_entity_poly.entity_id
_entity_poly.type
_entity_poly.pdbx_seq_one_letter_code
_entity_poly.pdbx_strand_id
1 'polypeptide(L)'
;MKKATGKEGKAETLVYWDIKEFPVPLGFDARRIRPCIDGLLVSNGYSGPVTIYAVGILTDVHVDILGALSSTGIILLHSAFCVTDILVFASAWMHNNSPPANILIISDPDSFPTPPSGYNLFMSGTLEEDKCSETYESTSWFCSICRPLPA
;
A
#
# COMPACT_ATOMS: atom_id res chain seq x y z
N MET A 1 10.91 -4.22 -3.05
CA MET A 1 9.89 -4.68 -4.03
C MET A 1 10.61 -5.35 -5.21
N LYS A 2 10.11 -6.48 -5.75
CA LYS A 2 10.69 -7.08 -6.97
C LYS A 2 10.32 -6.21 -8.17
N LYS A 3 11.26 -5.97 -9.09
CA LYS A 3 10.96 -5.27 -10.35
C LYS A 3 10.08 -6.13 -11.26
N ALA A 4 9.07 -5.52 -11.88
CA ALA A 4 8.20 -6.19 -12.83
C ALA A 4 8.97 -6.57 -14.10
N THR A 5 8.64 -7.73 -14.68
CA THR A 5 9.20 -8.17 -15.98
C THR A 5 8.08 -8.63 -16.92
N GLY A 6 8.15 -8.21 -18.19
CA GLY A 6 7.21 -8.64 -19.21
C GLY A 6 5.75 -8.27 -18.89
N LYS A 7 4.86 -9.27 -18.86
CA LYS A 7 3.40 -9.08 -18.74
C LYS A 7 2.95 -8.60 -17.35
N GLU A 8 3.73 -8.89 -16.31
CA GLU A 8 3.44 -8.48 -14.92
C GLU A 8 3.34 -6.95 -14.79
N GLY A 9 4.22 -6.21 -15.48
CA GLY A 9 4.26 -4.75 -15.41
C GLY A 9 3.06 -4.03 -16.02
N LYS A 10 2.21 -4.74 -16.77
CA LYS A 10 0.98 -4.21 -17.38
C LYS A 10 -0.29 -4.77 -16.75
N ALA A 11 -0.17 -5.73 -15.85
CA ALA A 11 -1.30 -6.32 -15.16
C ALA A 11 -1.90 -5.37 -14.11
N GLU A 12 -3.16 -5.61 -13.77
CA GLU A 12 -3.82 -4.91 -12.67
C GLU A 12 -3.07 -5.14 -11.35
N THR A 13 -2.96 -4.08 -10.57
CA THR A 13 -2.36 -4.08 -9.25
C THR A 13 -3.39 -3.68 -8.21
N LEU A 14 -3.69 -4.58 -7.28
CA LEU A 14 -4.41 -4.23 -6.07
C LEU A 14 -3.44 -3.81 -4.97
N VAL A 15 -3.82 -2.78 -4.24
CA VAL A 15 -3.11 -2.35 -3.04
C VAL A 15 -4.06 -2.46 -1.85
N TYR A 16 -3.69 -3.24 -0.83
CA TYR A 16 -4.33 -3.23 0.46
C TYR A 16 -3.43 -2.51 1.46
N TRP A 17 -3.94 -1.47 2.09
CA TRP A 17 -3.20 -0.66 3.04
C TRP A 17 -3.89 -0.68 4.39
N ASP A 18 -3.19 -1.17 5.41
CA ASP A 18 -3.62 -1.10 6.80
C ASP A 18 -3.46 0.34 7.30
N ILE A 19 -4.55 1.12 7.27
CA ILE A 19 -4.53 2.54 7.67
C ILE A 19 -4.35 2.71 9.19
N LYS A 20 -4.56 1.66 9.97
CA LYS A 20 -4.42 1.71 11.43
C LYS A 20 -2.97 1.56 11.84
N GLU A 21 -2.29 0.54 11.33
CA GLU A 21 -0.87 0.29 11.62
C GLU A 21 0.04 1.27 10.85
N PHE A 22 -0.39 1.70 9.67
CA PHE A 22 0.34 2.65 8.82
C PHE A 22 -0.50 3.91 8.56
N PRO A 23 -0.75 4.74 9.59
CA PRO A 23 -1.61 5.90 9.46
C PRO A 23 -0.96 7.00 8.61
N VAL A 24 -1.80 7.90 8.08
CA VAL A 24 -1.31 9.14 7.45
C VAL A 24 -0.56 9.95 8.50
N PRO A 25 0.70 10.35 8.24
CA PRO A 25 1.46 11.17 9.17
C PRO A 25 0.76 12.49 9.54
N LEU A 26 0.95 12.93 10.77
CA LEU A 26 0.40 14.21 11.22
C LEU A 26 0.92 15.36 10.35
N GLY A 27 0.01 16.25 9.93
CA GLY A 27 0.34 17.38 9.07
C GLY A 27 0.58 17.03 7.60
N PHE A 28 0.46 15.75 7.22
CA PHE A 28 0.61 15.33 5.84
C PHE A 28 -0.72 15.39 5.07
N ASP A 29 -0.67 15.87 3.83
CA ASP A 29 -1.84 15.89 2.95
C ASP A 29 -2.15 14.47 2.44
N ALA A 30 -3.19 13.86 3.00
CA ALA A 30 -3.63 12.52 2.63
C ALA A 30 -3.90 12.34 1.12
N ARG A 31 -4.20 13.43 0.37
CA ARG A 31 -4.37 13.38 -1.09
C ARG A 31 -3.10 12.99 -1.84
N ARG A 32 -1.94 13.10 -1.20
CA ARG A 32 -0.65 12.73 -1.80
C ARG A 32 -0.34 11.24 -1.68
N ILE A 33 -1.10 10.48 -0.88
CA ILE A 33 -0.87 9.04 -0.69
C ILE A 33 -0.99 8.28 -2.02
N ARG A 34 -2.08 8.48 -2.77
CA ARG A 34 -2.27 7.80 -4.07
C ARG A 34 -1.16 8.12 -5.07
N PRO A 35 -0.81 9.40 -5.33
CA PRO A 35 0.32 9.74 -6.19
C PRO A 35 1.65 9.09 -5.78
N CYS A 36 1.93 8.95 -4.47
CA CYS A 36 3.14 8.29 -4.03
C CYS A 36 3.12 6.79 -4.29
N ILE A 37 2.00 6.11 -4.00
CA ILE A 37 1.84 4.67 -4.27
C ILE A 37 1.97 4.42 -5.78
N ASP A 38 1.29 5.23 -6.60
CA ASP A 38 1.41 5.14 -8.07
C ASP A 38 2.86 5.32 -8.54
N GLY A 39 3.58 6.31 -7.98
CA GLY A 39 5.00 6.55 -8.29
C GLY A 39 5.92 5.38 -7.88
N LEU A 40 5.67 4.79 -6.70
CA LEU A 40 6.37 3.60 -6.24
C LEU A 40 6.14 2.41 -7.18
N LEU A 41 4.90 2.19 -7.62
CA LEU A 41 4.56 1.11 -8.54
C LEU A 41 5.25 1.31 -9.91
N VAL A 42 5.12 2.50 -10.49
CA VAL A 42 5.67 2.83 -11.82
C VAL A 42 7.19 2.67 -11.83
N SER A 43 7.87 3.14 -10.81
CA SER A 43 9.33 3.04 -10.72
C SER A 43 9.86 1.62 -10.55
N ASN A 44 9.03 0.71 -10.03
CA ASN A 44 9.31 -0.72 -9.97
C ASN A 44 8.82 -1.47 -11.22
N GLY A 45 8.34 -0.77 -12.24
CA GLY A 45 7.91 -1.33 -13.52
C GLY A 45 6.44 -1.73 -13.59
N TYR A 46 5.64 -1.44 -12.58
CA TYR A 46 4.20 -1.70 -12.53
C TYR A 46 3.44 -0.47 -13.01
N SER A 47 2.95 -0.54 -14.24
CA SER A 47 2.28 0.56 -14.97
C SER A 47 0.89 0.18 -15.45
N GLY A 48 0.35 -0.95 -14.99
CA GLY A 48 -1.03 -1.36 -15.23
C GLY A 48 -2.02 -0.59 -14.36
N PRO A 49 -3.32 -0.90 -14.46
CA PRO A 49 -4.35 -0.30 -13.61
C PRO A 49 -4.07 -0.55 -12.13
N VAL A 50 -4.37 0.44 -11.28
CA VAL A 50 -4.13 0.38 -9.83
C VAL A 50 -5.40 0.70 -9.05
N THR A 51 -5.83 -0.24 -8.22
CA THR A 51 -6.95 -0.06 -7.29
C THR A 51 -6.41 -0.14 -5.86
N ILE A 52 -6.72 0.86 -5.04
CA ILE A 52 -6.18 1.01 -3.68
C ILE A 52 -7.31 0.93 -2.67
N TYR A 53 -7.17 0.03 -1.71
CA TYR A 53 -8.04 -0.14 -0.55
C TYR A 53 -7.32 0.28 0.72
N ALA A 54 -7.83 1.32 1.39
CA ALA A 54 -7.45 1.64 2.76
C ALA A 54 -8.38 0.87 3.70
N VAL A 55 -7.81 -0.04 4.48
CA VAL A 55 -8.54 -0.98 5.34
C VAL A 55 -8.25 -0.65 6.79
N GLY A 56 -9.30 -0.59 7.62
CA GLY A 56 -9.16 -0.42 9.06
C GLY A 56 -10.45 0.05 9.72
N ILE A 57 -10.37 0.39 11.00
CA ILE A 57 -11.51 0.93 11.75
C ILE A 57 -11.66 2.40 11.36
N LEU A 58 -12.49 2.67 10.34
CA LEU A 58 -12.63 4.03 9.80
C LEU A 58 -13.11 5.05 10.84
N THR A 59 -13.80 4.62 11.90
CA THR A 59 -14.22 5.52 13.00
C THR A 59 -13.04 6.03 13.83
N ASP A 60 -11.88 5.39 13.75
CA ASP A 60 -10.66 5.79 14.46
C ASP A 60 -9.81 6.78 13.64
N VAL A 61 -10.21 7.06 12.39
CA VAL A 61 -9.51 7.96 11.48
C VAL A 61 -10.30 9.25 11.32
N HIS A 62 -9.62 10.40 11.36
CA HIS A 62 -10.28 11.69 11.23
C HIS A 62 -11.03 11.80 9.89
N VAL A 63 -12.26 12.32 9.92
CA VAL A 63 -13.14 12.40 8.74
C VAL A 63 -12.52 13.15 7.57
N ASP A 64 -11.74 14.20 7.84
CA ASP A 64 -11.05 14.96 6.79
C ASP A 64 -9.98 14.12 6.07
N ILE A 65 -9.30 13.22 6.80
CA ILE A 65 -8.33 12.28 6.21
C ILE A 65 -9.08 11.30 5.32
N LEU A 66 -10.18 10.71 5.80
CA LEU A 66 -11.00 9.80 5.00
C LEU A 66 -11.55 10.47 3.74
N GLY A 67 -12.07 11.69 3.87
CA GLY A 67 -12.56 12.49 2.75
C GLY A 67 -11.46 12.80 1.74
N ALA A 68 -10.28 13.20 2.23
CA ALA A 68 -9.11 13.45 1.39
C ALA A 68 -8.67 12.19 0.64
N LEU A 69 -8.58 11.03 1.30
CA LEU A 69 -8.24 9.75 0.64
C LEU A 69 -9.28 9.38 -0.42
N SER A 70 -10.56 9.40 -0.07
CA SER A 70 -11.66 9.06 -0.97
C SER A 70 -11.71 9.98 -2.20
N SER A 71 -11.40 11.26 -2.04
CA SER A 71 -11.34 12.23 -3.15
C SER A 71 -10.30 11.89 -4.23
N THR A 72 -9.32 11.05 -3.90
CA THR A 72 -8.30 10.57 -4.85
C THR A 72 -8.65 9.23 -5.50
N GLY A 73 -9.81 8.65 -5.17
CA GLY A 73 -10.22 7.34 -5.65
C GLY A 73 -9.65 6.17 -4.82
N ILE A 74 -9.09 6.43 -3.64
CA ILE A 74 -8.81 5.36 -2.66
C ILE A 74 -10.14 4.88 -2.08
N ILE A 75 -10.35 3.56 -2.10
CA ILE A 75 -11.56 2.92 -1.58
C ILE A 75 -11.34 2.66 -0.08
N LEU A 76 -12.28 3.09 0.74
CA LEU A 76 -12.23 2.91 2.19
C LEU A 76 -13.02 1.65 2.58
N LEU A 77 -12.38 0.71 3.27
CA LEU A 77 -12.99 -0.51 3.78
C LEU A 77 -12.97 -0.52 5.31
N HIS A 78 -14.14 -0.54 5.92
CA HIS A 78 -14.25 -0.69 7.36
C HIS A 78 -14.01 -2.15 7.77
N SER A 79 -13.00 -2.38 8.60
CA SER A 79 -12.64 -3.69 9.13
C SER A 79 -12.10 -3.55 10.56
N ALA A 80 -12.68 -4.30 11.49
CA ALA A 80 -12.22 -4.40 12.87
C ALA A 80 -11.04 -5.39 13.03
N PHE A 81 -10.83 -6.26 12.04
CA PHE A 81 -9.82 -7.31 12.04
C PHE A 81 -8.86 -7.13 10.84
N CYS A 82 -8.30 -5.93 10.73
CA CYS A 82 -7.60 -5.41 9.55
C CYS A 82 -6.73 -6.44 8.81
N VAL A 83 -5.70 -6.98 9.46
CA VAL A 83 -4.78 -7.97 8.87
C VAL A 83 -5.49 -9.21 8.35
N THR A 84 -6.35 -9.83 9.19
CA THR A 84 -7.08 -11.06 8.84
C THR A 84 -8.02 -10.81 7.67
N ASP A 85 -8.71 -9.68 7.66
CA ASP A 85 -9.65 -9.32 6.60
C ASP A 85 -8.92 -8.96 5.30
N ILE A 86 -7.78 -8.27 5.36
CA ILE A 86 -6.91 -8.02 4.20
C ILE A 86 -6.49 -9.34 3.55
N LEU A 87 -6.11 -10.35 4.35
CA LEU A 87 -5.76 -11.67 3.83
C LEU A 87 -6.94 -12.36 3.13
N VAL A 88 -8.13 -12.29 3.72
CA VAL A 88 -9.35 -12.84 3.13
C VAL A 88 -9.70 -12.12 1.82
N PHE A 89 -9.63 -10.79 1.79
CA PHE A 89 -9.88 -10.00 0.59
C PHE A 89 -8.86 -10.28 -0.52
N ALA A 90 -7.58 -10.34 -0.18
CA ALA A 90 -6.52 -10.68 -1.13
C ALA A 90 -6.72 -12.10 -1.69
N SER A 91 -7.00 -13.08 -0.83
CA SER A 91 -7.24 -14.47 -1.23
C SER A 91 -8.45 -14.61 -2.15
N ALA A 92 -9.58 -13.99 -1.80
CA ALA A 92 -10.78 -13.99 -2.63
C ALA A 92 -10.55 -13.33 -3.98
N TRP A 93 -9.76 -12.24 -4.03
CA TRP A 93 -9.42 -11.59 -5.28
C TRP A 93 -8.49 -12.46 -6.15
N MET A 94 -7.45 -13.08 -5.58
CA MET A 94 -6.57 -14.00 -6.30
C MET A 94 -7.33 -15.18 -6.91
N HIS A 95 -8.34 -15.70 -6.21
CA HIS A 95 -9.18 -16.77 -6.73
C HIS A 95 -9.91 -16.38 -8.03
N ASN A 96 -10.33 -15.12 -8.12
CA ASN A 96 -11.09 -14.60 -9.26
C ASN A 96 -10.20 -13.99 -10.37
N ASN A 97 -8.92 -13.72 -10.08
CA ASN A 97 -8.01 -13.03 -10.99
C ASN A 97 -6.78 -13.90 -11.26
N SER A 98 -6.84 -14.66 -12.36
CA SER A 98 -5.71 -15.48 -12.80
C SER A 98 -4.54 -14.62 -13.27
N PRO A 99 -3.27 -15.03 -13.04
CA PRO A 99 -2.10 -14.29 -13.49
C PRO A 99 -2.09 -13.97 -15.00
N PRO A 100 -1.52 -12.83 -15.43
CA PRO A 100 -0.74 -11.89 -14.61
C PRO A 100 -1.66 -10.93 -13.83
N ALA A 101 -1.43 -10.85 -12.53
CA ALA A 101 -2.19 -10.05 -11.57
C ALA A 101 -1.23 -9.72 -10.40
N ASN A 102 -1.25 -8.48 -9.91
CA ASN A 102 -0.34 -8.04 -8.86
C ASN A 102 -1.14 -7.66 -7.61
N ILE A 103 -0.58 -7.96 -6.44
CA ILE A 103 -1.06 -7.47 -5.15
C ILE A 103 0.12 -6.83 -4.44
N LEU A 104 -0.12 -5.68 -3.84
CA LEU A 104 0.72 -4.95 -2.91
C LEU A 104 -0.01 -4.89 -1.57
N ILE A 105 0.64 -5.30 -0.49
CA ILE A 105 0.09 -5.15 0.86
C ILE A 105 1.03 -4.23 1.64
N ILE A 106 0.46 -3.19 2.26
CA ILE A 106 1.14 -2.24 3.15
C ILE A 106 0.63 -2.53 4.57
N SER A 107 1.40 -3.33 5.30
CA SER A 107 1.08 -3.86 6.62
C SER A 107 2.36 -4.33 7.35
N ASP A 108 2.21 -4.83 8.58
CA ASP A 108 3.29 -5.46 9.33
C ASP A 108 3.81 -6.72 8.60
N PRO A 109 5.14 -6.88 8.36
CA PRO A 109 5.73 -8.09 7.77
C PRO A 109 5.37 -9.39 8.47
N ASP A 110 5.36 -9.40 9.81
CA ASP A 110 5.23 -10.64 10.59
C ASP A 110 3.78 -11.16 10.61
N SER A 111 2.87 -10.34 10.09
CA SER A 111 1.44 -10.63 10.02
C SER A 111 1.01 -11.45 8.78
N PHE A 112 1.89 -11.66 7.79
CA PHE A 112 1.53 -12.27 6.51
C PHE A 112 2.38 -13.51 6.16
N PRO A 113 1.76 -14.65 5.79
CA PRO A 113 2.51 -15.78 5.24
C PRO A 113 3.13 -15.41 3.89
N THR A 114 4.20 -16.11 3.50
CA THR A 114 4.83 -15.94 2.18
C THR A 114 3.78 -16.09 1.07
N PRO A 115 3.68 -15.12 0.16
CA PRO A 115 2.63 -15.14 -0.83
C PRO A 115 2.93 -16.22 -1.88
N PRO A 116 1.92 -16.72 -2.61
CA PRO A 116 2.15 -17.58 -3.76
C PRO A 116 3.11 -16.92 -4.77
N SER A 117 3.80 -17.73 -5.58
CA SER A 117 4.73 -17.22 -6.61
C SER A 117 4.01 -16.25 -7.56
N GLY A 118 4.54 -15.02 -7.70
CA GLY A 118 4.03 -13.98 -8.61
C GLY A 118 3.50 -12.71 -7.96
N TYR A 119 3.32 -12.68 -6.63
CA TYR A 119 2.80 -11.50 -5.90
C TYR A 119 3.91 -10.74 -5.14
N ASN A 120 3.70 -9.45 -4.87
CA ASN A 120 4.69 -8.58 -4.23
C ASN A 120 4.19 -8.06 -2.88
N LEU A 121 4.78 -8.54 -1.78
CA LEU A 121 4.58 -7.88 -0.49
C LEU A 121 5.54 -6.68 -0.37
N PHE A 122 5.00 -5.54 0.06
CA PHE A 122 5.82 -4.39 0.46
C PHE A 122 5.72 -4.25 1.97
N MET A 123 6.68 -4.85 2.64
CA MET A 123 6.76 -4.85 4.09
C MET A 123 7.60 -3.65 4.53
N SER A 124 6.97 -2.70 5.23
CA SER A 124 7.71 -1.59 5.82
C SER A 124 8.57 -2.12 6.97
N GLY A 125 9.88 -2.18 6.75
CA GLY A 125 10.87 -2.67 7.71
C GLY A 125 12.20 -3.15 7.11
N THR A 126 12.33 -3.25 5.78
CA THR A 126 13.49 -3.89 5.13
C THR A 126 14.27 -3.00 4.14
N LEU A 127 14.17 -1.67 4.25
CA LEU A 127 15.08 -0.77 3.55
C LEU A 127 15.92 -0.04 4.58
N GLU A 128 17.24 -0.13 4.40
CA GLU A 128 18.25 0.44 5.29
C GLU A 128 17.90 1.88 5.69
N GLU A 129 18.13 2.17 6.98
CA GLU A 129 17.87 3.44 7.64
C GLU A 129 18.76 4.58 7.12
N ASP A 130 18.68 4.93 5.84
CA ASP A 130 19.30 6.16 5.36
C ASP A 130 18.36 7.33 5.65
N LYS A 131 18.50 7.86 6.88
CA LYS A 131 18.09 9.17 7.40
C LYS A 131 16.86 9.82 6.72
N CYS A 132 15.67 9.56 7.26
CA CYS A 132 14.64 10.60 7.31
C CYS A 132 14.96 11.49 8.53
N SER A 133 15.39 12.73 8.31
CA SER A 133 15.87 13.64 9.36
C SER A 133 14.75 14.02 10.35
N GLU A 134 15.15 14.07 11.62
CA GLU A 134 14.39 14.25 12.86
C GLU A 134 13.26 15.29 12.83
N THR A 135 12.03 14.85 13.09
CA THR A 135 11.14 15.41 14.12
C THR A 135 9.95 14.47 14.38
N TYR A 136 9.94 13.89 15.58
CA TYR A 136 8.85 13.23 16.31
C TYR A 136 7.96 12.18 15.56
N GLU A 137 8.14 10.92 15.99
CA GLU A 137 7.33 9.71 15.73
C GLU A 137 7.29 9.13 14.30
N SER A 138 8.21 8.19 14.04
CA SER A 138 8.15 7.08 13.08
C SER A 138 7.15 7.18 11.91
N THR A 139 7.48 8.02 10.92
CA THR A 139 6.82 8.02 9.59
C THR A 139 7.68 7.31 8.54
N SER A 140 8.44 6.29 8.95
CA SER A 140 9.46 5.62 8.11
C SER A 140 8.87 4.95 6.86
N TRP A 141 7.68 4.35 7.00
CA TRP A 141 6.96 3.74 5.88
C TRP A 141 6.61 4.76 4.80
N PHE A 142 6.18 5.94 5.24
CA PHE A 142 5.77 7.03 4.38
C PHE A 142 6.94 7.58 3.56
N CYS A 143 8.12 7.75 4.19
CA CYS A 143 9.35 8.10 3.48
C CYS A 143 9.67 7.07 2.37
N SER A 144 9.37 5.79 2.60
CA SER A 144 9.67 4.72 1.64
C SER A 144 8.75 4.74 0.42
N ILE A 145 7.50 5.18 0.58
CA ILE A 145 6.51 5.26 -0.51
C ILE A 145 6.61 6.58 -1.27
N CYS A 146 6.83 7.69 -0.56
CA CYS A 146 6.82 9.03 -1.13
C CYS A 146 8.21 9.59 -1.49
N ARG A 147 9.28 8.80 -1.38
CA ARG A 147 10.62 9.24 -1.80
C ARG A 147 10.62 9.58 -3.30
N PRO A 148 11.15 10.75 -3.70
CA PRO A 148 11.50 10.97 -5.09
C PRO A 148 12.58 9.94 -5.45
N LEU A 149 12.28 9.07 -6.40
CA LEU A 149 13.30 8.17 -6.94
C LEU A 149 14.22 8.98 -7.85
N PRO A 150 15.54 8.78 -7.79
CA PRO A 150 16.47 9.52 -8.62
C PRO A 150 16.11 9.32 -10.10
N ALA A 151 16.11 10.43 -10.84
CA ALA A 151 15.79 10.50 -12.26
C ALA A 151 16.74 9.67 -13.12
#